data_AF-A0A920RZN5-F1
#
_entry.id   AF-A0A920RZN5-F1
#
_cell.length_a   1.000
_cell.length_b   1.000
_cell.length_c   1.000
_cell.angle_alpha   90.00
_cell.angle_beta   90.00
_cell.angle_gamma   90.00
#
_symmetry.space_group_name_H-M   'P 1'
#
loop_
_entity.id
_entity.type
_entity.pdbx_description
1 polymer ?
#
loop_
_entity_poly.entity_id
_entity_poly.type
_entity_poly.pdbx_seq_one_letter_code
_entity_poly.pdbx_strand_id
1 'polypeptide(L)'
;MGQWLEANDLKNLNFFGQDWGGLIGLRVIADQPERFDRVIISNTGLPYRPDVPQEIVQKVKDFRDNAKTPTLPEMAKKLRTTDKDQGLSFAYWQKYCWETKGHTYRVHDVFYVRAKEK
;
A
#
# COMPACT_ATOMS: atom_id res chain seq x y z
N MET A 1 6.05 -10.45 -4.24
CA MET A 1 7.08 -10.06 -5.21
C MET A 1 8.50 -10.40 -4.75
N GLY A 2 8.91 -10.12 -3.50
CA GLY A 2 10.24 -10.49 -3.00
C GLY A 2 10.59 -11.99 -3.14
N GLN A 3 9.69 -12.88 -2.70
CA GLN A 3 9.88 -14.34 -2.86
C GLN A 3 10.06 -14.78 -4.32
N TRP A 4 9.33 -14.16 -5.25
CA TRP A 4 9.48 -14.45 -6.68
C TRP A 4 10.85 -13.99 -7.19
N LEU A 5 11.32 -12.84 -6.73
CA LEU A 5 12.64 -12.30 -7.07
C LEU A 5 13.78 -13.22 -6.59
N GLU A 6 13.66 -13.70 -5.34
CA GLU A 6 14.60 -14.64 -4.72
C GLU A 6 14.59 -16.00 -5.42
N ALA A 7 13.42 -16.55 -5.70
CA ALA A 7 13.28 -17.87 -6.34
C ALA A 7 13.91 -17.93 -7.74
N ASN A 8 14.04 -16.78 -8.41
CA ASN A 8 14.65 -16.67 -9.74
C ASN A 8 16.10 -16.15 -9.68
N ASP A 9 16.65 -15.89 -8.49
CA ASP A 9 17.97 -15.29 -8.23
C ASP A 9 18.31 -14.10 -9.16
N LEU A 10 17.33 -13.23 -9.41
CA LEU A 10 17.53 -12.08 -10.29
C LEU A 10 18.40 -11.01 -9.60
N LYS A 11 19.38 -10.48 -10.34
CA LYS A 11 20.37 -9.47 -9.89
C LYS A 11 20.68 -8.49 -11.04
N ASN A 12 21.30 -7.36 -10.71
CA ASN A 12 21.69 -6.30 -11.65
C ASN A 12 20.49 -5.77 -12.46
N LEU A 13 19.36 -5.57 -11.78
CA LEU A 13 18.10 -5.23 -12.42
C LEU A 13 17.95 -3.73 -12.65
N ASN A 14 17.35 -3.36 -13.77
CA ASN A 14 16.83 -2.01 -14.00
C ASN A 14 15.32 -2.04 -13.80
N PHE A 15 14.83 -1.35 -12.77
CA PHE A 15 13.40 -1.31 -12.47
C PHE A 15 12.72 -0.09 -13.10
N PHE A 16 11.62 -0.32 -13.80
CA PHE A 16 10.68 0.72 -14.22
C PHE A 16 9.34 0.49 -13.54
N GLY A 17 8.93 1.42 -12.70
CA GLY A 17 7.68 1.41 -11.98
C GLY A 17 6.71 2.44 -12.54
N GLN A 18 5.49 2.02 -12.84
CA GLN A 18 4.41 2.88 -13.29
C GLN A 18 3.14 2.68 -12.47
N ASP A 19 2.44 3.76 -12.14
CA ASP A 19 1.19 3.74 -11.36
C ASP A 19 1.36 2.94 -10.05
N TRP A 20 0.45 2.02 -9.73
CA TRP A 20 0.59 1.16 -8.56
C TRP A 20 1.87 0.31 -8.60
N GLY A 21 2.35 -0.05 -9.78
CA GLY A 21 3.59 -0.81 -9.95
C GLY A 21 4.81 -0.08 -9.39
N GLY A 22 4.83 1.25 -9.40
CA GLY A 22 5.91 2.02 -8.81
C GLY A 22 5.97 1.90 -7.29
N LEU A 23 4.83 2.08 -6.60
CA LEU A 23 4.80 1.99 -5.13
C LEU A 23 5.07 0.56 -4.65
N ILE A 24 4.53 -0.44 -5.33
CA ILE A 24 4.78 -1.86 -5.03
C ILE A 24 6.25 -2.21 -5.27
N GLY A 25 6.81 -1.76 -6.39
CA GLY A 25 8.21 -2.01 -6.73
C GLY A 25 9.17 -1.34 -5.77
N LEU A 26 8.91 -0.09 -5.37
CA LEU A 26 9.71 0.63 -4.38
C LEU A 26 9.76 -0.11 -3.04
N ARG A 27 8.67 -0.77 -2.65
CA ARG A 27 8.68 -1.62 -1.44
C ARG A 27 9.67 -2.79 -1.57
N VAL A 28 9.65 -3.49 -2.71
CA VAL A 28 10.56 -4.61 -2.97
C VAL A 28 12.01 -4.13 -3.03
N ILE A 29 12.26 -3.00 -3.71
CA ILE A 29 13.59 -2.38 -3.80
C ILE A 29 14.10 -1.98 -2.42
N ALA A 30 13.26 -1.42 -1.56
CA ALA A 30 13.67 -1.04 -0.20
C ALA A 30 14.04 -2.25 0.67
N ASP A 31 13.42 -3.41 0.44
CA ASP A 31 13.72 -4.64 1.18
C ASP A 31 14.98 -5.36 0.64
N GLN A 32 15.33 -5.20 -0.65
CA GLN A 32 16.46 -5.87 -1.33
C GLN A 32 17.19 -4.94 -2.33
N PRO A 33 17.74 -3.80 -1.88
CA PRO A 33 18.26 -2.76 -2.77
C PRO A 33 19.46 -3.22 -3.62
N GLU A 34 20.25 -4.16 -3.10
CA GLU A 34 21.45 -4.70 -3.77
C GLU A 34 21.18 -5.43 -5.08
N ARG A 35 19.91 -5.77 -5.37
CA ARG A 35 19.53 -6.46 -6.60
C ARG A 35 19.27 -5.52 -7.78
N PHE A 36 19.24 -4.20 -7.55
CA PHE A 36 18.84 -3.20 -8.54
C PHE A 36 19.95 -2.18 -8.82
N ASP A 37 20.35 -2.05 -10.09
CA ASP A 37 21.32 -1.05 -10.54
C ASP A 37 20.68 0.32 -10.76
N ARG A 38 19.42 0.32 -11.23
CA ARG A 38 18.69 1.53 -11.62
C ARG A 38 17.21 1.43 -11.28
N VAL A 39 16.62 2.56 -10.95
CA VAL A 39 15.21 2.71 -10.61
C VAL A 39 14.63 3.91 -11.34
N ILE A 40 13.57 3.69 -12.11
CA ILE A 40 12.81 4.71 -12.81
C ILE A 40 11.38 4.63 -12.33
N ILE A 41 10.85 5.74 -11.82
CA ILE A 41 9.48 5.85 -11.34
C ILE A 41 8.74 6.86 -12.22
N SER A 42 7.65 6.41 -12.85
CA SER A 42 6.87 7.21 -13.80
C SER A 42 5.41 7.18 -13.39
N ASN A 43 4.75 8.34 -13.34
CA ASN A 43 3.32 8.45 -12.98
C ASN A 43 2.93 7.58 -11.77
N THR A 44 3.71 7.65 -10.68
CA THR A 44 3.46 6.88 -9.47
C THR A 44 3.19 7.86 -8.33
N GLY A 45 2.01 7.75 -7.71
CA GLY A 45 1.69 8.53 -6.52
C GLY A 45 2.46 8.03 -5.30
N LEU A 46 3.31 8.88 -4.73
CA LEU A 46 3.94 8.59 -3.43
C LEU A 46 3.00 9.04 -2.30
N PRO A 47 2.70 8.17 -1.32
CA PRO A 47 1.86 8.51 -0.18
C PRO A 47 2.66 9.32 0.86
N TYR A 48 3.23 10.45 0.45
CA TYR A 48 3.96 11.37 1.32
C TYR A 48 3.17 12.67 1.50
N ARG A 49 2.66 12.88 2.72
CA ARG A 49 2.05 14.14 3.13
C ARG A 49 2.46 14.44 4.58
N PRO A 50 3.56 15.18 4.78
CA PRO A 50 4.10 15.44 6.13
C PRO A 50 3.21 16.39 6.94
N ASP A 51 2.46 17.26 6.27
CA ASP A 51 1.65 18.32 6.91
C ASP A 51 0.20 17.88 7.22
N VAL A 52 -0.10 16.58 7.18
CA VAL A 52 -1.44 16.08 7.52
C VAL A 52 -1.69 16.29 9.02
N PRO A 53 -2.80 16.92 9.43
CA PRO A 53 -3.13 17.08 10.84
C PRO A 53 -3.16 15.74 11.57
N GLN A 54 -2.58 15.69 12.77
CA GLN A 54 -2.46 14.45 13.56
C GLN A 54 -3.82 13.80 13.86
N GLU A 55 -4.88 14.60 13.99
CA GLU A 55 -6.25 14.12 14.13
C GLU A 55 -6.68 13.24 12.95
N ILE A 56 -6.36 13.63 11.72
CA ILE A 56 -6.68 12.85 10.51
C ILE A 56 -5.89 11.54 10.51
N VAL A 57 -4.60 11.59 10.88
CA VAL A 57 -3.77 10.39 11.01
C VAL A 57 -4.37 9.43 12.03
N GLN A 58 -4.80 9.93 13.19
CA GLN A 58 -5.40 9.11 14.24
C GLN A 58 -6.75 8.54 13.79
N LYS A 59 -7.61 9.34 13.18
CA LYS A 59 -8.91 8.89 12.64
C LYS A 59 -8.74 7.74 11.63
N VAL A 60 -7.76 7.84 10.74
CA VAL A 60 -7.47 6.79 9.75
C VAL A 60 -6.90 5.53 10.43
N LYS A 61 -6.02 5.67 11.42
CA LYS A 61 -5.50 4.54 12.21
C LYS A 61 -6.62 3.84 12.98
N ASP A 62 -7.41 4.60 13.74
CA ASP A 62 -8.52 4.07 14.54
C ASP A 62 -9.53 3.32 13.67
N PHE A 63 -9.84 3.84 12.48
CA PHE A 63 -10.71 3.15 11.53
C PHE A 63 -10.11 1.82 11.07
N ARG A 64 -8.82 1.81 10.70
CA ARG A 64 -8.14 0.59 10.23
C ARG A 64 -8.12 -0.47 11.33
N ASP A 65 -7.81 -0.08 12.56
CA ASP A 65 -7.58 -1.02 13.66
C ASP A 65 -8.89 -1.49 14.32
N ASN A 66 -9.88 -0.60 14.47
CA ASN A 66 -11.03 -0.87 15.35
C ASN A 66 -12.39 -0.94 14.63
N ALA A 67 -12.53 -0.39 13.42
CA ALA A 67 -13.84 -0.40 12.75
C ALA A 67 -14.26 -1.82 12.34
N LYS A 68 -15.55 -2.01 12.06
CA LYS A 68 -16.02 -3.23 11.41
C LYS A 68 -15.51 -3.26 9.96
N THR A 69 -15.16 -4.44 9.46
CA THR A 69 -14.87 -4.64 8.03
C THR A 69 -16.06 -4.14 7.20
N PRO A 70 -15.87 -3.18 6.28
CA PRO A 70 -16.95 -2.72 5.43
C PRO A 70 -17.38 -3.84 4.48
N THR A 71 -18.64 -3.82 4.04
CA THR A 71 -19.12 -4.63 2.91
C THR A 71 -18.67 -4.04 1.58
N LEU A 72 -18.73 -4.83 0.50
CA LEU A 72 -18.40 -4.36 -0.85
C LEU A 72 -19.21 -3.11 -1.25
N PRO A 73 -20.54 -3.03 -1.03
CA PRO A 73 -21.31 -1.83 -1.34
C PRO A 73 -20.91 -0.60 -0.50
N GLU A 74 -20.62 -0.79 0.80
CA GLU A 74 -20.19 0.31 1.68
C GLU A 74 -18.82 0.86 1.26
N MET A 75 -17.87 -0.02 0.96
CA MET A 75 -16.55 0.35 0.45
C MET A 75 -16.67 1.08 -0.90
N ALA A 76 -17.44 0.53 -1.85
CA ALA A 76 -17.66 1.15 -3.16
C ALA A 76 -18.33 2.52 -3.05
N LYS A 77 -19.31 2.67 -2.15
CA LYS A 77 -19.96 3.95 -1.87
C LYS A 77 -18.95 4.98 -1.37
N LYS A 78 -18.05 4.60 -0.45
CA LYS A 78 -17.02 5.49 0.08
C LYS A 78 -15.98 5.89 -0.97
N LEU A 79 -15.53 4.97 -1.82
CA LEU A 79 -14.62 5.31 -2.92
C LEU A 79 -15.22 6.26 -3.96
N ARG A 80 -16.54 6.24 -4.14
CA ARG A 80 -17.24 7.15 -5.07
C ARG A 80 -17.48 8.54 -4.49
N THR A 81 -17.28 8.74 -3.19
CA THR A 81 -17.37 10.07 -2.58
C THR A 81 -16.05 10.81 -2.74
N THR A 82 -16.11 12.12 -3.04
CA THR A 82 -14.92 12.99 -2.98
C THR A 82 -14.30 12.83 -1.60
N ASP A 83 -13.01 12.53 -1.54
CA ASP A 83 -12.26 12.27 -0.30
C ASP A 83 -12.02 13.57 0.47
N LYS A 84 -13.11 14.21 0.90
CA LYS A 84 -13.11 15.32 1.86
C LYS A 84 -12.50 14.90 3.20
N ASP A 85 -12.46 13.59 3.47
CA ASP A 85 -11.92 12.98 4.67
C ASP A 85 -10.41 12.71 4.62
N GLN A 86 -9.68 13.23 3.61
CA GLN A 86 -8.22 13.25 3.54
C GLN A 86 -7.54 11.89 3.77
N GLY A 87 -8.05 10.82 3.13
CA GLY A 87 -7.45 9.48 3.16
C GLY A 87 -8.34 8.40 3.77
N LEU A 88 -9.47 8.77 4.37
CA LEU A 88 -10.41 7.79 4.93
C LEU A 88 -11.07 6.93 3.86
N SER A 89 -11.43 7.50 2.70
CA SER A 89 -12.02 6.72 1.61
C SER A 89 -11.09 5.59 1.16
N PHE A 90 -9.79 5.85 1.09
CA PHE A 90 -8.80 4.81 0.79
C PHE A 90 -8.68 3.77 1.91
N ALA A 91 -8.81 4.18 3.18
CA ALA A 91 -8.79 3.26 4.32
C ALA A 91 -9.94 2.24 4.30
N TYR A 92 -11.12 2.60 3.76
CA TYR A 92 -12.22 1.65 3.54
C TYR A 92 -11.83 0.55 2.55
N TRP A 93 -11.20 0.92 1.43
CA TRP A 93 -10.71 -0.04 0.44
C TRP A 93 -9.64 -0.94 1.04
N GLN A 94 -8.68 -0.37 1.76
CA GLN A 94 -7.65 -1.12 2.46
C GLN A 94 -8.27 -2.17 3.41
N LYS A 95 -9.12 -1.74 4.34
CA LYS A 95 -9.73 -2.62 5.34
C LYS A 95 -10.58 -3.72 4.70
N TYR A 96 -11.37 -3.38 3.68
CA TYR A 96 -12.11 -4.38 2.89
C TYR A 96 -11.17 -5.45 2.32
N CYS A 97 -10.11 -5.03 1.63
CA CYS A 97 -9.17 -5.95 0.99
C CYS A 97 -8.29 -6.73 1.98
N TRP A 98 -8.10 -6.24 3.20
CA TRP A 98 -7.29 -6.90 4.23
C TRP A 98 -8.05 -8.00 4.96
N GLU A 99 -9.33 -7.75 5.26
CA GLU A 99 -10.10 -8.57 6.19
C GLU A 99 -11.13 -9.47 5.50
N THR A 100 -11.46 -9.22 4.23
CA THR A 100 -12.37 -10.08 3.46
C THR A 100 -11.71 -11.43 3.16
N LYS A 101 -12.30 -12.51 3.67
CA LYS A 101 -11.84 -13.88 3.47
C LYS A 101 -12.11 -14.34 2.02
N GLY A 102 -11.22 -15.19 1.49
CA GLY A 102 -11.35 -15.78 0.14
C GLY A 102 -10.43 -15.15 -0.92
N HIS A 103 -9.68 -14.12 -0.59
CA HIS A 103 -8.62 -13.60 -1.45
C HIS A 103 -7.29 -14.30 -1.15
N THR A 104 -6.67 -14.89 -2.17
CA THR A 104 -5.37 -15.56 -2.07
C THR A 104 -4.23 -14.60 -1.73
N TYR A 105 -4.37 -13.31 -2.07
CA TYR A 105 -3.40 -12.26 -1.78
C TYR A 105 -4.07 -11.12 -1.03
N ARG A 106 -3.49 -10.70 0.09
CA ARG A 106 -4.00 -9.56 0.86
C ARG A 106 -3.27 -8.30 0.46
N VAL A 107 -4.01 -7.22 0.29
CA VAL A 107 -3.47 -5.87 0.09
C VAL A 107 -2.54 -5.45 1.24
N HIS A 108 -2.68 -6.07 2.41
CA HIS A 108 -1.85 -5.79 3.59
C HIS A 108 -0.38 -6.15 3.31
N ASP A 109 -0.16 -7.25 2.60
CA ASP A 109 1.18 -7.76 2.28
C ASP A 109 1.91 -6.86 1.27
N VAL A 110 1.19 -5.91 0.68
CA VAL A 110 1.68 -4.98 -0.34
C VAL A 110 1.88 -3.57 0.24
N PHE A 111 0.95 -3.08 1.06
CA PHE A 111 0.93 -1.68 1.50
C PHE A 111 1.30 -1.45 2.96
N TYR A 112 1.30 -2.48 3.81
CA TYR A 112 1.58 -2.29 5.22
C TYR A 112 3.08 -2.44 5.51
N VAL A 113 3.72 -1.34 5.93
CA VAL A 113 5.08 -1.38 6.46
C VAL A 113 4.97 -1.78 7.92
N ARG A 114 5.27 -3.04 8.26
CA ARG A 114 5.69 -3.33 9.63
C ARG A 114 7.00 -2.59 9.85
N ALA A 115 7.04 -1.68 10.82
CA ALA A 115 8.31 -1.19 11.32
C ALA A 115 9.11 -2.42 11.75
N LYS A 116 10.31 -2.60 11.20
CA LYS A 116 11.26 -3.53 11.82
C LYS A 116 11.56 -2.93 13.19
N GLU A 117 11.12 -3.60 14.25
CA GLU A 117 11.68 -3.33 15.57
C GLU A 117 13.20 -3.54 15.44
N LYS A 118 13.95 -2.51 15.88
CA LYS A 118 15.41 -2.58 15.94
C LYS A 118 15.82 -3.37 17.17
#